data_AF-A0A6B3HDD3-F1
#
_entry.id   AF-A0A6B3HDD3-F1
#
_cell.length_a   1.000
_cell.length_b   1.000
_cell.length_c   1.000
_cell.angle_alpha   90.00
_cell.angle_beta   90.00
_cell.angle_gamma   90.00
#
_symmetry.space_group_name_H-M   'P 1'
#
loop_
_entity.id
_entity.type
_entity.pdbx_description
1 polymer ?
#
loop_
_entity_poly.entity_id
_entity_poly.type
_entity_poly.pdbx_seq_one_letter_code
_entity_poly.pdbx_strand_id
1 'polypeptide(L)'
;KDAPVPVRVVDTGMVAMALGFCALAAAEAAEAGGGLDEAVSAAEKRAAGTSAYFYVDTLDYLRRGGRIGTAQALLGSALAVKPILELDGGRIEMLEKVRTASKAIA
;
A
#
# COMPACT_ATOMS: atom_id res chain seq x y z
N LYS A 1 -22.81 -14.10 8.95
CA LYS A 1 -22.43 -15.43 8.42
C LYS A 1 -21.15 -15.79 9.12
N ASP A 2 -21.16 -16.86 9.92
CA ASP A 2 -19.98 -17.27 10.69
C ASP A 2 -19.19 -18.29 9.90
N ALA A 3 -17.86 -18.17 9.94
CA ALA A 3 -16.98 -19.10 9.26
C ALA A 3 -16.96 -20.46 9.98
N PRO A 4 -16.96 -21.58 9.25
CA PRO A 4 -16.90 -22.92 9.85
C PRO A 4 -15.53 -23.27 10.46
N VAL A 5 -14.55 -22.37 10.32
CA VAL A 5 -13.19 -22.48 10.87
C VAL A 5 -12.82 -21.16 11.55
N PRO A 6 -11.91 -21.18 12.55
CA PRO A 6 -11.38 -19.94 13.12
C PRO A 6 -10.70 -19.09 12.05
N VAL A 7 -11.06 -17.81 11.97
CA VAL A 7 -10.48 -16.85 11.03
C VAL A 7 -9.98 -15.63 11.79
N ARG A 8 -8.75 -15.19 11.46
CA ARG A 8 -8.22 -13.87 11.81
C ARG A 8 -8.07 -13.06 10.54
N VAL A 9 -8.61 -11.84 10.55
CA VAL A 9 -8.42 -10.87 9.46
C VAL A 9 -7.36 -9.89 9.91
N VAL A 10 -6.32 -9.73 9.10
CA VAL A 10 -5.26 -8.75 9.33
C VAL A 10 -5.45 -7.63 8.31
N ASP A 11 -5.67 -6.42 8.80
CA ASP A 11 -5.61 -5.21 7.98
C ASP A 11 -4.17 -4.69 8.02
N THR A 12 -3.44 -4.85 6.91
CA THR A 12 -2.04 -4.45 6.82
C THR A 12 -1.88 -2.96 6.50
N GLY A 13 -2.94 -2.27 6.07
CA GLY A 13 -2.84 -0.93 5.49
C GLY A 13 -2.05 -0.86 4.18
N MET A 14 -1.70 -2.00 3.57
CA MET A 14 -0.85 -2.08 2.38
C MET A 14 -1.62 -2.57 1.15
N VAL A 15 -1.11 -2.27 -0.04
CA VAL A 15 -1.59 -2.84 -1.31
C VAL A 15 -0.44 -3.31 -2.21
N ALA A 16 -0.78 -3.97 -3.32
CA ALA A 16 0.19 -4.50 -4.29
C ALA A 16 1.25 -5.38 -3.63
N MET A 17 2.53 -5.25 -4.01
CA MET A 17 3.59 -6.09 -3.45
C MET A 17 3.89 -5.83 -1.98
N ALA A 18 3.58 -4.65 -1.44
CA ALA A 18 3.71 -4.40 -0.01
C ALA A 18 2.75 -5.31 0.80
N LEU A 19 1.51 -5.47 0.34
CA LEU A 19 0.59 -6.49 0.88
C LEU A 19 1.11 -7.90 0.62
N GLY A 20 1.65 -8.15 -0.58
CA GLY A 20 2.25 -9.43 -0.95
C GLY A 20 3.34 -9.88 0.04
N PHE A 21 4.23 -8.98 0.45
CA PHE A 21 5.25 -9.30 1.44
C PHE A 21 4.64 -9.69 2.80
N CYS A 22 3.57 -9.04 3.23
CA CYS A 22 2.86 -9.39 4.47
C CYS A 22 2.27 -10.80 4.39
N ALA A 23 1.64 -11.12 3.25
CA ALA A 23 1.08 -12.46 3.00
C ALA A 23 2.15 -13.54 2.95
N LEU A 24 3.30 -13.27 2.29
CA LEU A 24 4.44 -14.18 2.24
C LEU A 24 5.03 -14.41 3.63
N ALA A 25 5.20 -13.36 4.45
CA ALA A 25 5.71 -13.51 5.81
C ALA A 25 4.81 -14.40 6.69
N ALA A 26 3.48 -14.27 6.57
CA ALA A 26 2.54 -15.16 7.26
C ALA A 26 2.62 -16.61 6.75
N ALA A 27 2.73 -16.80 5.43
CA ALA A 27 2.86 -18.13 4.83
C ALA A 27 4.17 -18.81 5.26
N GLU A 28 5.30 -18.11 5.24
CA GLU A 28 6.60 -18.60 5.70
C GLU A 28 6.56 -19.03 7.17
N ALA A 29 5.90 -18.24 8.04
CA ALA A 29 5.73 -18.59 9.44
C ALA A 29 4.90 -19.87 9.62
N ALA A 30 3.82 -20.03 8.85
CA ALA A 30 2.99 -21.24 8.87
C ALA A 30 3.73 -22.47 8.31
N GLU A 31 4.48 -22.31 7.22
CA GLU A 31 5.31 -23.38 6.63
C GLU A 31 6.42 -23.84 7.56
N ALA A 32 6.95 -22.96 8.40
CA ALA A 32 7.90 -23.29 9.45
C ALA A 32 7.27 -24.03 10.66
N GLY A 33 5.96 -24.32 10.61
CA GLY A 33 5.23 -25.00 11.69
C GLY A 33 4.61 -24.04 12.72
N GLY A 34 4.64 -22.73 12.46
CA GLY A 34 4.05 -21.72 13.33
C GLY A 34 2.52 -21.75 13.34
N GLY A 35 1.93 -21.35 14.46
CA GLY A 35 0.49 -21.27 14.67
C GLY A 35 -0.15 -20.00 14.10
N LEU A 36 -1.47 -19.87 14.28
CA LEU A 36 -2.27 -18.72 13.81
C LEU A 36 -1.70 -17.38 14.30
N ASP A 37 -1.40 -17.27 15.60
CA ASP A 37 -0.92 -16.01 16.20
C ASP A 37 0.47 -15.62 15.68
N GLU A 38 1.33 -16.61 15.39
CA GLU A 38 2.66 -16.37 14.82
C GLU A 38 2.58 -15.90 13.37
N ALA A 39 1.69 -16.49 12.56
CA ALA A 39 1.44 -16.03 11.19
C ALA A 39 0.88 -14.61 11.15
N VAL A 40 -0.05 -14.27 12.05
CA VAL A 40 -0.60 -12.91 12.20
C VAL A 40 0.50 -11.92 12.58
N SER A 41 1.29 -12.25 13.61
CA SER A 41 2.40 -11.41 14.06
C SER A 41 3.45 -11.20 12.97
N ALA A 42 3.75 -12.22 12.17
CA ALA A 42 4.67 -12.11 11.04
C ALA A 42 4.16 -11.13 9.96
N ALA A 43 2.87 -11.20 9.60
CA ALA A 43 2.25 -10.26 8.67
C ALA A 43 2.24 -8.82 9.21
N GLU A 44 1.82 -8.61 10.46
CA GLU A 44 1.77 -7.28 11.08
C GLU A 44 3.16 -6.65 11.21
N LYS A 45 4.15 -7.43 11.63
CA LYS A 45 5.54 -6.99 11.71
C LYS A 45 6.09 -6.65 10.33
N ARG A 46 5.77 -7.44 9.31
CA ARG A 46 6.16 -7.12 7.93
C ARG A 46 5.50 -5.84 7.45
N ALA A 47 4.22 -5.63 7.72
CA ALA A 47 3.51 -4.40 7.37
C ALA A 47 4.18 -3.17 8.03
N ALA A 48 4.46 -3.23 9.33
CA ALA A 48 5.11 -2.14 10.07
C ALA A 48 6.51 -1.77 9.55
N GLY A 49 7.22 -2.72 8.94
CA GLY A 49 8.54 -2.52 8.34
C GLY A 49 8.55 -2.25 6.83
N THR A 50 7.39 -2.16 6.19
CA THR A 50 7.26 -1.99 4.74
C THR A 50 6.80 -0.58 4.40
N SER A 51 7.45 0.05 3.43
CA SER A 51 6.97 1.29 2.80
C SER A 51 6.67 1.04 1.33
N ALA A 52 5.64 1.71 0.81
CA ALA A 52 5.28 1.63 -0.61
C ALA A 52 5.29 3.03 -1.22
N TYR A 53 6.16 3.22 -2.21
CA TYR A 53 6.25 4.44 -3.00
C TYR A 53 5.96 4.12 -4.45
N PHE A 54 5.24 5.02 -5.13
CA PHE A 54 4.89 4.83 -6.53
C PHE A 54 4.59 6.16 -7.20
N TYR A 55 4.54 6.15 -8.53
CA TYR A 55 3.99 7.25 -9.31
C TYR A 55 2.97 6.70 -10.31
N VAL A 56 2.14 7.58 -10.84
CA VAL A 56 1.19 7.28 -11.92
C VAL A 56 1.31 8.32 -13.01
N ASP A 57 1.01 7.95 -14.25
CA ASP A 57 1.02 8.90 -15.36
C ASP A 57 -0.15 9.91 -15.28
N THR A 58 -1.24 9.52 -14.61
CA THR A 58 -2.39 10.40 -14.37
C THR A 58 -3.08 10.06 -13.05
N LEU A 59 -3.50 11.10 -12.32
CA LEU A 59 -4.29 10.97 -11.10
C LEU A 59 -5.79 10.70 -11.36
N ASP A 60 -6.25 10.76 -12.63
CA ASP A 60 -7.69 10.66 -12.93
C ASP A 60 -8.30 9.31 -12.49
N TYR A 61 -7.54 8.22 -12.59
CA TYR A 61 -8.02 6.90 -12.15
C TYR A 61 -8.18 6.83 -10.63
N LEU A 62 -7.21 7.35 -9.87
CA LEU A 62 -7.30 7.44 -8.42
C LEU A 62 -8.47 8.35 -8.00
N ARG A 63 -8.70 9.45 -8.72
CA ARG A 63 -9.82 10.38 -8.50
C ARG A 63 -11.16 9.70 -8.74
N ARG A 64 -11.36 9.09 -9.92
CA ARG A 64 -12.61 8.39 -10.28
C ARG A 64 -12.88 7.23 -9.34
N GLY A 65 -11.84 6.57 -8.85
CA GLY A 65 -11.93 5.57 -7.80
C GLY A 65 -12.16 6.12 -6.40
N GLY A 66 -11.95 7.41 -6.13
CA GLY A 66 -12.03 7.97 -4.77
C GLY A 66 -10.87 7.59 -3.85
N ARG A 67 -9.74 7.12 -4.40
CA ARG A 67 -8.52 6.72 -3.68
C ARG A 67 -7.38 7.73 -3.85
N ILE A 68 -7.69 8.94 -4.32
CA ILE A 68 -6.68 9.97 -4.61
C ILE A 68 -6.05 10.59 -3.34
N GLY A 69 -6.73 10.51 -2.19
CA GLY A 69 -6.24 11.05 -0.92
C GLY A 69 -5.81 12.52 -1.03
N THR A 70 -4.70 12.89 -0.40
CA THR A 70 -4.19 14.28 -0.45
C THR A 70 -3.68 14.70 -1.82
N ALA A 71 -3.41 13.76 -2.74
CA ALA A 71 -3.07 14.08 -4.12
C ALA A 71 -4.19 14.81 -4.86
N GLN A 72 -5.40 14.88 -4.28
CA GLN A 72 -6.51 15.69 -4.79
C GLN A 72 -6.15 17.17 -4.92
N ALA A 73 -5.21 17.68 -4.11
CA ALA A 73 -4.73 19.06 -4.18
C ALA A 73 -4.01 19.41 -5.50
N LEU A 74 -3.66 18.42 -6.31
CA LEU A 74 -3.08 18.61 -7.65
C LEU A 74 -4.13 18.71 -8.76
N LEU A 75 -5.40 18.45 -8.48
CA LEU A 75 -6.45 18.55 -9.47
C LEU A 75 -6.64 20.01 -9.91
N GLY A 76 -6.60 20.26 -11.22
CA GLY A 76 -6.75 21.59 -11.80
C GLY A 76 -5.44 22.36 -12.03
N SER A 77 -4.26 21.80 -11.68
CA SER A 77 -3.00 22.40 -12.09
C SER A 77 -2.77 22.19 -13.59
N ALA A 78 -2.48 23.26 -14.34
CA ALA A 78 -2.26 23.23 -15.79
C ALA A 78 -0.98 22.48 -16.24
N LEU A 79 -0.11 22.06 -15.30
CA LEU A 79 1.10 21.30 -15.61
C LEU A 79 0.90 19.80 -15.40
N ALA A 80 1.44 18.99 -16.32
CA ALA A 80 1.59 17.55 -16.15
C ALA A 80 2.58 17.25 -15.00
N VAL A 81 2.08 17.17 -13.77
CA VAL A 81 2.86 16.76 -12.59
C VAL A 81 2.87 15.23 -12.53
N LYS A 82 4.04 14.63 -12.30
CA LYS A 82 4.19 13.20 -12.01
C LYS A 82 4.50 13.05 -10.52
N PRO A 83 3.51 13.08 -9.62
CA PRO A 83 3.79 13.07 -8.19
C PRO A 83 4.39 11.73 -7.76
N ILE A 84 5.30 11.78 -6.80
CA ILE A 84 5.66 10.61 -6.00
C ILE A 84 4.60 10.50 -4.91
N LEU A 85 4.01 9.33 -4.81
CA LEU A 85 2.94 8.98 -3.89
C LEU A 85 3.46 7.91 -2.93
N GLU A 86 2.89 7.89 -1.73
CA GLU A 86 3.14 6.86 -0.73
C GLU A 86 1.85 6.26 -0.21
N LEU A 87 1.94 5.07 0.39
CA LEU A 87 0.91 4.56 1.28
C LEU A 87 1.27 4.92 2.72
N ASP A 88 0.43 5.72 3.35
CA ASP A 88 0.54 6.04 4.78
C ASP A 88 -0.82 5.86 5.45
N GLY A 89 -0.83 5.15 6.59
CA GLY A 89 -2.05 4.85 7.34
C GLY A 89 -3.19 4.25 6.49
N GLY A 90 -2.86 3.40 5.52
CA GLY A 90 -3.84 2.79 4.61
C GLY A 90 -4.40 3.72 3.52
N ARG A 91 -3.83 4.90 3.33
CA ARG A 91 -4.27 5.91 2.36
C ARG A 91 -3.14 6.29 1.41
N ILE A 92 -3.53 6.71 0.21
CA ILE A 92 -2.58 7.26 -0.77
C ILE A 92 -2.34 8.72 -0.41
N GLU A 93 -1.09 9.02 -0.08
CA GLU A 93 -0.64 10.36 0.31
C GLU A 93 0.40 10.87 -0.69
N MET A 94 0.49 12.19 -0.82
CA MET A 94 1.49 12.81 -1.68
C MET A 94 2.79 13.02 -0.91
N LEU A 95 3.86 12.34 -1.33
CA LEU A 95 5.19 12.50 -0.75
C LEU A 95 5.91 13.71 -1.35
N GLU A 96 6.03 13.77 -2.68
CA GLU A 96 6.75 14.85 -3.37
C GLU A 96 6.13 15.19 -4.74
N LYS A 97 6.19 16.47 -5.13
CA LYS A 97 5.83 16.93 -6.47
C LYS A 97 7.05 16.93 -7.38
N VAL A 98 7.12 16.00 -8.32
CA VAL A 98 8.14 16.03 -9.38
C VAL A 98 7.51 16.28 -10.77
N ARG A 99 8.29 16.90 -11.66
CA ARG A 99 7.84 17.35 -12.98
C ARG A 99 8.11 16.36 -14.11
N THR A 100 9.05 15.43 -13.95
CA THR A 100 9.44 14.46 -14.99
C THR A 100 9.58 13.07 -14.42
N ALA A 101 9.34 12.04 -15.24
CA ALA A 101 9.45 10.64 -14.81
C ALA A 101 10.87 10.31 -14.35
N SER A 102 11.89 10.85 -15.04
CA SER A 102 13.30 10.67 -14.66
C SER A 102 13.59 11.19 -13.26
N LYS A 103 12.94 12.26 -12.81
CA LYS A 103 13.07 12.78 -11.43
C LYS A 103 12.23 12.02 -10.40
N ALA A 104 11.24 11.24 -10.83
CA ALA A 104 10.45 10.39 -9.94
C ALA A 104 11.15 9.07 -9.61
N ILE A 105 12.11 8.67 -10.45
CA ILE A 105 12.80 7.36 -10.38
C ILE A 105 14.23 7.51 -9.84
N ALA A 106 14.86 8.67 -10.03
CA ALA A 106 16.21 8.99 -9.55
C ALA A 106 16.21 9.39 -8.08
#